data_AF-A0A0B2A6K8-F1
#
_entry.id   AF-A0A0B2A6K8-F1
#
_cell.length_a   1.000
_cell.length_b   1.000
_cell.length_c   1.000
_cell.angle_alpha   90.00
_cell.angle_beta   90.00
_cell.angle_gamma   90.00
#
_symmetry.space_group_name_H-M   'P 1'
#
loop_
_entity.id
_entity.type
_entity.pdbx_description
1 polymer ?
#
loop_
_entity_poly.entity_id
_entity_poly.type
_entity_poly.pdbx_seq_one_letter_code
_entity_poly.pdbx_strand_id
1 'polypeptide(L)'
;MRATFNSLLAAKRRERAEETGDAGFSLIELIIVVVIIGILVAIALPLFAFIQQTAVDGATQATTKNAATTAVAQLASGAAAPDLAKFNPPTAGVSTTLTVSVASGSTPSDICIQGSDTAGLKYKGGAGGTVFKSGPGC
;
A
#
# COMPACT_ATOMS: atom_id res chain seq x y z
N MET A 1 2.12 -23.31 -71.10
CA MET A 1 2.91 -24.02 -70.06
C MET A 1 3.12 -23.25 -68.74
N ARG A 2 2.63 -22.00 -68.56
CA ARG A 2 2.77 -21.26 -67.29
C ARG A 2 1.79 -21.66 -66.18
N ALA A 3 0.69 -22.32 -66.53
CA ALA A 3 -0.35 -22.72 -65.58
C ALA A 3 0.12 -23.77 -64.55
N THR A 4 1.02 -24.68 -64.96
CA THR A 4 1.58 -25.72 -64.10
C THR A 4 2.64 -25.18 -63.13
N PHE A 5 3.38 -24.14 -63.51
CA PHE A 5 4.42 -23.56 -62.65
C PHE A 5 3.81 -22.76 -61.49
N ASN A 6 2.76 -21.98 -61.75
CA ASN A 6 2.04 -21.24 -60.70
C ASN A 6 1.29 -22.17 -59.74
N SER A 7 0.76 -23.30 -60.22
CA SER A 7 0.09 -24.29 -59.35
C SER A 7 1.10 -25.04 -58.47
N LEU A 8 2.30 -25.34 -58.97
CA LEU A 8 3.38 -25.94 -58.18
C LEU A 8 3.91 -24.99 -57.09
N LEU A 9 4.06 -23.69 -57.40
CA LEU A 9 4.46 -22.69 -56.40
C LEU A 9 3.39 -22.49 -55.32
N ALA A 10 2.10 -22.57 -55.67
CA ALA A 10 1.01 -22.50 -54.70
C ALA A 10 0.98 -23.74 -53.78
N ALA A 11 1.25 -24.93 -54.33
CA ALA A 11 1.38 -26.16 -53.55
C ALA A 11 2.58 -26.08 -52.57
N LYS A 12 3.76 -25.66 -53.06
CA LYS A 12 4.97 -25.53 -52.24
C LYS A 12 4.87 -24.46 -51.14
N ARG A 13 4.02 -23.44 -51.33
CA ARG A 13 3.73 -22.42 -50.30
C ARG A 13 2.81 -22.94 -49.19
N ARG A 14 1.87 -23.84 -49.50
CA ARG A 14 1.02 -24.49 -48.48
C ARG A 14 1.82 -25.45 -47.61
N GLU A 15 2.75 -26.18 -48.23
CA GLU A 15 3.71 -27.05 -47.55
C GLU A 15 4.56 -26.27 -46.52
N ARG A 16 5.08 -25.09 -46.91
CA ARG A 16 5.83 -24.19 -46.02
C ARG A 16 5.00 -23.56 -44.89
N ALA A 17 3.72 -23.29 -45.14
CA ALA A 17 2.83 -22.70 -44.13
C ALA A 17 2.43 -23.71 -43.05
N GLU A 18 2.37 -25.01 -43.38
CA GLU A 18 2.26 -26.09 -42.39
C GLU A 18 3.61 -26.34 -41.66
N GLU A 19 4.74 -26.11 -42.34
CA GLU A 19 6.09 -26.21 -41.77
C GLU A 19 6.40 -25.10 -40.75
N THR A 20 5.92 -23.87 -41.01
CA THR A 20 5.91 -22.77 -40.05
C THR A 20 4.59 -22.80 -39.29
N GLY A 21 4.34 -23.89 -38.57
CA GLY A 21 3.12 -24.07 -37.79
C GLY A 21 2.85 -22.84 -36.93
N ASP A 22 1.70 -22.18 -37.16
CA ASP A 22 1.11 -21.27 -36.20
C ASP A 22 0.83 -22.09 -34.94
N ALA A 23 1.83 -22.14 -34.06
CA ALA A 23 1.76 -22.83 -32.78
C ALA A 23 0.82 -22.03 -31.88
N GLY A 24 -0.47 -22.38 -31.92
CA GLY A 24 -1.45 -21.88 -30.99
C GLY A 24 -1.08 -22.27 -29.55
N PHE A 25 -1.31 -21.36 -28.62
CA PHE A 25 -1.13 -21.62 -27.19
C PHE A 25 -2.08 -22.75 -26.77
N SER A 26 -1.54 -23.81 -26.18
CA SER A 26 -2.33 -24.94 -25.74
C SER A 26 -3.19 -24.57 -24.54
N LEU A 27 -4.44 -25.05 -24.48
CA LEU A 27 -5.31 -24.83 -23.32
C LEU A 27 -4.70 -25.38 -22.03
N ILE A 28 -3.94 -26.48 -22.11
CA ILE A 28 -3.25 -27.03 -20.94
C ILE A 28 -2.10 -26.13 -20.47
N GLU A 29 -1.44 -25.41 -21.37
CA GLU A 29 -0.39 -24.45 -21.01
C GLU A 29 -1.00 -23.28 -20.24
N LEU A 30 -2.16 -22.78 -20.68
CA LEU A 30 -2.87 -21.72 -19.97
C LEU A 30 -3.36 -22.18 -18.59
N ILE A 31 -3.89 -23.41 -18.52
CA ILE A 31 -4.37 -23.97 -17.26
C ILE A 31 -3.25 -24.10 -16.22
N ILE A 32 -2.07 -24.57 -16.61
CA ILE A 32 -0.93 -24.70 -15.68
C ILE A 32 -0.49 -23.31 -15.18
N VAL A 33 -0.48 -22.30 -16.05
CA VAL A 33 -0.10 -20.92 -15.67
C VAL A 33 -1.06 -20.35 -14.62
N VAL A 34 -2.38 -20.48 -14.81
CA VAL A 34 -3.33 -19.96 -13.82
C VAL A 34 -3.30 -20.75 -12.50
N VAL A 35 -2.96 -22.03 -12.54
CA VAL A 35 -2.75 -22.84 -11.32
C VAL A 35 -1.55 -22.33 -10.54
N ILE A 36 -0.42 -22.08 -11.21
CA ILE A 36 0.78 -21.55 -10.56
C ILE A 36 0.53 -20.14 -10.01
N ILE A 37 -0.10 -19.25 -10.80
CA ILE A 37 -0.48 -17.91 -10.33
C ILE A 37 -1.45 -18.01 -9.14
N GLY A 38 -2.40 -18.95 -9.16
CA GLY A 38 -3.32 -19.18 -8.05
C GLY A 38 -2.61 -19.54 -6.74
N ILE A 39 -1.58 -20.40 -6.81
CA ILE A 39 -0.76 -20.76 -5.64
C ILE A 39 0.02 -19.54 -5.12
N LEU A 40 0.61 -18.74 -6.01
CA LEU A 40 1.35 -17.53 -5.63
C LEU A 40 0.43 -16.50 -4.96
N VAL A 41 -0.75 -16.26 -5.54
CA VAL A 41 -1.74 -15.29 -5.04
C VAL A 41 -2.26 -15.70 -3.66
N ALA A 42 -2.49 -17.00 -3.43
CA ALA A 42 -2.95 -17.51 -2.14
C ALA A 42 -2.00 -17.17 -0.98
N ILE A 43 -0.69 -17.11 -1.23
CA ILE A 43 0.33 -16.74 -0.23
C ILE A 43 0.56 -15.22 -0.22
N ALA A 44 0.60 -14.59 -1.39
CA ALA A 44 0.97 -13.19 -1.54
C ALA A 44 -0.08 -12.22 -0.98
N LEU A 45 -1.38 -12.48 -1.20
CA LEU A 45 -2.46 -11.60 -0.73
C LEU A 45 -2.49 -11.41 0.80
N PRO A 46 -2.48 -12.47 1.64
CA PRO A 46 -2.50 -12.29 3.08
C PRO A 46 -1.23 -11.62 3.59
N LEU A 47 -0.06 -11.94 3.02
CA LEU A 47 1.21 -11.30 3.38
C LEU A 47 1.20 -9.80 3.04
N PHE A 48 0.70 -9.43 1.87
CA PHE A 48 0.65 -8.04 1.44
C PHE A 48 -0.26 -7.20 2.34
N ALA A 49 -1.41 -7.72 2.75
CA ALA A 49 -2.31 -7.05 3.69
C ALA A 49 -1.62 -6.78 5.03
N PHE A 50 -0.81 -7.72 5.53
CA PHE A 50 -0.03 -7.55 6.75
C PHE A 50 1.09 -6.49 6.61
N ILE A 51 1.83 -6.51 5.50
CA ILE A 51 2.89 -5.52 5.24
C ILE A 51 2.32 -4.11 5.18
N GLN A 52 1.16 -3.92 4.53
CA GLN A 52 0.49 -2.63 4.51
C GLN A 52 0.12 -2.14 5.92
N GLN A 53 -0.43 -3.01 6.76
CA GLN A 53 -0.80 -2.66 8.14
C GLN A 53 0.41 -2.20 8.95
N THR A 54 1.50 -2.97 8.93
CA THR A 54 2.73 -2.61 9.64
C THR A 54 3.36 -1.31 9.11
N ALA A 55 3.26 -1.04 7.81
CA ALA A 55 3.71 0.22 7.22
C ALA A 55 2.85 1.41 7.68
N VAL A 56 1.53 1.26 7.76
CA VAL A 56 0.62 2.30 8.26
C VAL A 56 0.83 2.56 9.75
N ASP A 57 1.01 1.52 10.56
CA ASP A 57 1.36 1.65 11.98
C ASP A 57 2.70 2.40 12.16
N GLY A 58 3.73 2.02 11.39
CA GLY A 58 5.03 2.67 11.42
C GLY A 58 4.99 4.14 10.99
N ALA A 59 4.21 4.44 9.94
CA ALA A 59 3.98 5.81 9.49
C ALA A 59 3.23 6.62 10.55
N THR A 60 2.18 6.07 11.17
CA THR A 60 1.41 6.73 12.23
C THR A 60 2.29 7.03 13.44
N GLN A 61 3.14 6.10 13.84
CA GLN A 61 4.10 6.31 14.93
C GLN A 61 5.11 7.43 14.60
N ALA A 62 5.66 7.44 13.38
CA ALA A 62 6.59 8.48 12.94
C ALA A 62 5.93 9.87 12.89
N THR A 63 4.73 9.95 12.32
CA THR A 63 3.95 11.20 12.24
C THR A 63 3.59 11.70 13.64
N THR A 64 3.21 10.82 14.57
CA THR A 64 2.90 11.20 15.97
C THR A 64 4.12 11.81 16.67
N LYS A 65 5.31 11.21 16.48
CA LYS A 65 6.58 11.75 17.03
C LYS A 65 6.93 13.11 16.44
N ASN A 66 6.81 13.25 15.11
CA ASN A 66 7.10 14.50 14.42
C ASN A 66 6.12 15.62 14.78
N ALA A 67 4.84 15.26 14.99
CA ALA A 67 3.82 16.17 15.46
C ALA A 67 4.12 16.65 16.89
N ALA A 68 4.56 15.76 17.79
CA ALA A 68 4.92 16.11 19.15
C ALA A 68 6.12 17.05 19.22
N THR A 69 7.21 16.77 18.47
CA THR A 69 8.38 17.65 18.42
C THR A 69 8.05 19.01 17.83
N THR A 70 7.21 19.05 16.80
CA THR A 70 6.75 20.30 16.18
C THR A 70 5.86 21.10 17.13
N ALA A 71 4.94 20.44 17.85
CA ALA A 71 4.07 21.09 18.82
C ALA A 71 4.88 21.74 19.95
N VAL A 72 5.88 21.02 20.48
CA VAL A 72 6.81 21.53 21.51
C VAL A 72 7.59 22.73 20.97
N ALA A 73 8.11 22.65 19.75
CA ALA A 73 8.86 23.74 19.13
C ALA A 73 7.98 24.99 18.91
N GLN A 74 6.75 24.82 18.43
CA GLN A 74 5.81 25.92 18.22
C GLN A 74 5.48 26.63 19.53
N LEU A 75 5.15 25.87 20.58
CA LEU A 75 4.83 26.45 21.88
C LEU A 75 6.05 27.12 22.53
N ALA A 76 7.24 26.52 22.41
CA ALA A 76 8.49 27.13 22.86
C ALA A 76 8.85 28.41 22.10
N SER A 77 8.44 28.52 20.83
CA SER A 77 8.62 29.74 20.01
C SER A 77 7.58 30.83 20.28
N GLY A 78 6.65 30.61 21.22
CA GLY A 78 5.64 31.60 21.62
C GLY A 78 4.32 31.50 20.85
N ALA A 79 4.08 30.42 20.10
CA ALA A 79 2.77 30.17 19.52
C ALA A 79 1.73 29.94 20.63
N ALA A 80 0.53 30.51 20.49
CA ALA A 80 -0.56 30.33 21.46
C ALA A 80 -1.07 28.88 21.53
N ALA A 81 -0.96 28.14 20.42
CA ALA A 81 -1.29 26.74 20.32
C ALA A 81 -0.48 26.08 19.17
N PRO A 82 -0.17 24.78 19.26
CA PRO A 82 0.48 24.07 18.18
C PRO A 82 -0.47 23.85 16.98
N ASP A 83 -0.01 24.18 15.77
CA ASP A 83 -0.71 23.87 14.53
C ASP A 83 -0.22 22.52 13.99
N LEU A 84 -1.13 21.55 13.97
CA LEU A 84 -0.85 20.16 13.59
C LEU A 84 -1.61 19.72 12.33
N ALA A 85 -2.24 20.65 11.61
CA ALA A 85 -2.99 20.34 10.39
C ALA A 85 -2.13 19.62 9.33
N LYS A 86 -0.82 19.91 9.28
CA LYS A 86 0.14 19.28 8.37
C LYS A 86 0.40 17.80 8.65
N PHE A 87 0.08 17.33 9.86
CA PHE A 87 0.26 15.94 10.27
C PHE A 87 -1.01 15.09 10.12
N ASN A 88 -2.11 15.69 9.66
CA ASN A 88 -3.37 15.01 9.40
C ASN A 88 -3.80 15.16 7.93
N PRO A 89 -3.01 14.63 6.96
CA PRO A 89 -3.38 14.74 5.55
C PRO A 89 -4.65 13.93 5.27
N PRO A 90 -5.73 14.53 4.73
CA PRO A 90 -6.92 13.79 4.32
C PRO A 90 -6.55 12.97 3.08
N THR A 91 -6.22 11.70 3.26
CA THR A 91 -5.83 10.83 2.14
C THR A 91 -6.88 9.74 1.96
N ALA A 92 -7.52 9.72 0.79
CA ALA A 92 -8.44 8.66 0.41
C ALA A 92 -7.73 7.29 0.45
N GLY A 93 -8.25 6.36 1.26
CA GLY A 93 -7.74 4.98 1.36
C GLY A 93 -6.75 4.71 2.50
N VAL A 94 -6.28 5.72 3.23
CA VAL A 94 -5.47 5.56 4.45
C VAL A 94 -6.05 6.46 5.52
N SER A 95 -6.82 5.89 6.44
CA SER A 95 -7.50 6.65 7.49
C SER A 95 -6.63 6.74 8.74
N THR A 96 -5.47 7.38 8.66
CA THR A 96 -4.76 7.79 9.88
C THR A 96 -5.50 8.99 10.46
N THR A 97 -6.15 8.82 11.61
CA THR A 97 -6.77 9.93 12.34
C THR A 97 -5.82 10.33 13.46
N LEU A 98 -5.19 11.50 13.35
CA LEU A 98 -4.39 12.04 14.45
C LEU A 98 -5.30 12.85 15.37
N THR A 99 -5.62 12.30 16.53
CA THR A 99 -6.33 13.01 17.59
C THR A 99 -5.35 13.67 18.54
N VAL A 100 -5.15 14.97 18.38
CA VAL A 100 -4.33 15.76 19.28
C VAL A 100 -5.08 15.95 20.60
N SER A 101 -4.58 15.37 21.69
CA SER A 101 -5.06 15.67 23.05
C SER A 101 -4.06 16.59 23.74
N VAL A 102 -4.06 17.89 23.39
CA VAL A 102 -3.39 18.87 24.25
C VAL A 102 -4.20 18.93 25.54
N ALA A 103 -3.61 18.56 26.68
CA ALA A 103 -4.20 18.93 27.95
C ALA A 103 -4.26 20.46 27.97
N SER A 104 -5.46 21.02 27.97
CA SER A 104 -5.70 22.47 27.93
C SER A 104 -4.95 23.15 29.09
N GLY A 105 -3.80 23.77 28.80
CA GLY A 105 -2.90 24.32 29.83
C GLY A 105 -1.45 24.68 29.42
N SER A 106 -1.14 24.80 28.13
CA SER A 106 -0.06 25.59 27.49
C SER A 106 1.33 25.70 28.16
N THR A 107 1.97 24.61 28.58
CA THR A 107 3.44 24.55 28.66
C THR A 107 3.99 23.47 27.73
N PRO A 108 5.22 23.60 27.20
CA PRO A 108 5.84 22.57 26.37
C PRO A 108 5.87 21.18 27.03
N SER A 109 5.86 21.14 28.36
CA SER A 109 5.87 19.93 29.17
C SER A 109 4.55 19.15 29.18
N ASP A 110 3.43 19.82 28.89
CA ASP A 110 2.08 19.22 28.96
C ASP A 110 1.61 18.64 27.61
N ILE A 111 2.46 18.71 26.58
CA ILE A 111 2.12 18.25 25.24
C ILE A 111 2.07 16.72 25.21
N CYS A 112 0.92 16.17 24.83
CA CYS A 112 0.75 14.77 24.45
C CYS A 112 -0.05 14.65 23.15
N ILE A 113 0.59 14.14 22.10
CA ILE A 113 -0.04 13.86 20.82
C ILE A 113 -0.41 12.40 20.76
N GLN A 114 -1.64 12.11 20.33
CA GLN A 114 -2.11 10.75 20.08
C GLN A 114 -2.39 10.57 18.59
N GLY A 115 -1.80 9.55 17.97
CA GLY A 115 -2.11 9.14 16.61
C GLY A 115 -2.74 7.76 16.61
N SER A 116 -3.84 7.59 15.89
CA SER A 116 -4.47 6.28 15.71
C SER A 116 -4.74 6.02 14.23
N ASP A 117 -4.59 4.76 13.84
CA ASP A 117 -5.10 4.29 12.57
C ASP A 117 -6.59 3.91 12.73
N THR A 118 -7.44 4.50 11.89
CA THR A 118 -8.90 4.26 11.85
C THR A 118 -9.23 3.00 11.06
N ALA A 119 -8.29 2.42 10.33
CA ALA A 119 -8.50 1.19 9.58
C ALA A 119 -8.75 -0.04 10.48
N GLY A 120 -8.51 0.05 11.80
CA GLY A 120 -9.00 -0.94 12.77
C GLY A 120 -8.40 -2.35 12.67
N LEU A 121 -7.41 -2.57 11.81
CA LEU A 121 -6.72 -3.85 11.64
C LEU A 121 -5.44 -3.84 12.49
N LYS A 122 -5.39 -4.76 13.46
CA LYS A 122 -4.59 -4.59 14.68
C LYS A 122 -3.31 -5.42 14.63
N TYR A 123 -2.16 -4.76 14.80
CA TYR A 123 -0.92 -5.48 15.14
C TYR A 123 -0.75 -5.68 16.67
N LYS A 124 -1.45 -4.93 17.52
CA LYS A 124 -1.57 -5.19 18.96
C LYS A 124 -3.03 -5.10 19.42
N GLY A 125 -3.55 -6.22 19.91
CA GLY A 125 -4.98 -6.44 20.17
C GLY A 125 -5.67 -5.43 21.11
N GLY A 126 -6.97 -5.26 20.88
CA GLY A 126 -7.90 -4.47 21.71
C GLY A 126 -8.85 -3.61 20.87
N ALA A 127 -10.16 -3.67 21.12
CA ALA A 127 -11.17 -2.78 20.51
C ALA A 127 -10.77 -1.31 20.69
N GLY A 128 -10.46 -0.58 19.60
CA GLY A 128 -10.03 0.82 19.66
C GLY A 128 -8.85 1.26 18.78
N GLY A 129 -8.18 0.37 18.04
CA GLY A 129 -7.00 0.72 17.24
C GLY A 129 -5.75 0.94 18.10
N THR A 130 -4.57 0.76 17.52
CA THR A 130 -3.29 1.08 18.16
C THR A 130 -3.19 2.60 18.33
N VAL A 131 -3.19 3.08 19.58
CA VAL A 131 -2.98 4.51 19.87
C VAL A 131 -1.51 4.74 20.18
N PHE A 132 -0.82 5.45 19.30
CA PHE A 132 0.54 5.91 19.52
C PHE A 132 0.50 7.22 20.30
N LYS A 133 1.30 7.33 21.36
CA LYS A 133 1.42 8.57 22.14
C LYS A 133 2.83 9.12 22.02
N SER A 134 2.97 10.44 21.93
CA SER A 134 4.27 11.11 21.94
C SER A 134 4.17 12.55 22.43
N GLY A 135 5.15 12.96 23.23
CA GLY A 135 5.27 14.30 23.79
C GLY A 135 5.82 14.21 25.21
N PRO A 136 6.16 15.32 25.88
CA PRO A 136 6.66 15.27 27.26
C PRO A 136 5.59 14.96 28.30
N GLY A 137 4.31 15.17 27.98
CA GLY A 137 3.16 14.93 28.86
C GLY A 137 2.61 13.50 28.79
N CYS A 138 3.27 12.63 28.03
CA CYS A 138 3.04 11.19 27.92
C CYS A 138 4.33 10.51 27.42
#